data_AF-A0A2A5GYC8-F1
#
_entry.id   AF-A0A2A5GYC8-F1
#
_cell.length_a   1.000
_cell.length_b   1.000
_cell.length_c   1.000
_cell.angle_alpha   90.00
_cell.angle_beta   90.00
_cell.angle_gamma   90.00
#
_symmetry.space_group_name_H-M   'P 1'
#
loop_
_entity.id
_entity.type
_entity.pdbx_description
1 polymer ?
#
loop_
_entity_poly.entity_id
_entity_poly.type
_entity_poly.pdbx_seq_one_letter_code
_entity_poly.pdbx_strand_id
1 'polypeptide(L)' 'MSTQKSKDNKPTHYVRTLVGHGKNSHFETIGVAWQREGQDLYVKLHGTQIVDGGFYIFPNNASATDESGQ' A
#
# COMPACT_ATOMS: atom_id res chain seq x y z
N MET A 1 -29.31 -0.51 -18.61
CA MET A 1 -28.47 0.66 -18.29
C MET A 1 -27.40 0.21 -17.32
N SER A 2 -26.22 -0.15 -17.83
CA SER A 2 -25.13 -0.68 -17.00
C SER A 2 -24.18 0.47 -16.69
N THR A 3 -24.11 0.84 -15.41
CA THR A 3 -23.24 1.89 -14.89
C THR A 3 -21.78 1.49 -15.07
N GLN A 4 -21.11 2.08 -16.07
CA GLN A 4 -19.65 2.12 -16.12
C GLN A 4 -19.17 2.83 -14.85
N LYS A 5 -18.76 2.05 -13.85
CA LYS A 5 -17.89 2.53 -12.77
C LYS A 5 -16.68 3.13 -13.47
N SER A 6 -16.57 4.46 -13.44
CA SER A 6 -15.36 5.17 -13.80
C SER A 6 -14.19 4.42 -13.16
N LYS A 7 -13.28 3.93 -14.01
CA LYS A 7 -12.12 3.13 -13.61
C LYS A 7 -11.18 4.08 -12.85
N ASP A 8 -11.47 4.31 -11.57
CA ASP A 8 -10.70 5.19 -10.71
C ASP A 8 -9.30 4.58 -10.66
N ASN A 9 -8.34 5.17 -11.37
CA ASN A 9 -7.00 4.63 -11.57
C ASN A 9 -6.12 4.77 -10.30
N LYS A 10 -6.76 5.00 -9.16
CA LYS A 10 -6.12 5.13 -7.87
C LYS A 10 -5.61 3.77 -7.42
N PRO A 11 -4.44 3.73 -6.78
CA PRO A 11 -3.97 2.51 -6.14
C PRO A 11 -4.96 2.07 -5.06
N THR A 12 -5.05 0.75 -4.85
CA THR A 12 -5.88 0.17 -3.79
C THR A 12 -5.06 -0.13 -2.54
N HIS A 13 -3.73 -0.20 -2.65
CA HIS A 13 -2.82 -0.47 -1.53
C HIS A 13 -1.54 0.38 -1.59
N TYR A 14 -0.93 0.58 -0.43
CA TYR A 14 0.42 1.11 -0.26
C TYR A 14 1.40 -0.03 -0.06
N VAL A 15 2.59 0.10 -0.64
CA VAL A 15 3.68 -0.85 -0.47
C VAL A 15 4.74 -0.22 0.40
N ARG A 16 5.05 -0.86 1.52
CA ARG A 16 5.95 -0.33 2.55
C ARG A 16 7.01 -1.33 2.94
N THR A 17 8.18 -0.85 3.32
CA THR A 17 9.24 -1.66 3.94
C THR A 17 9.48 -1.21 5.38
N LEU A 18 9.93 -2.13 6.23
CA LEU A 18 10.32 -1.81 7.59
C LEU A 18 11.81 -1.44 7.58
N VAL A 19 12.11 -0.20 7.94
CA VAL A 19 13.48 0.33 8.00
C VAL A 19 13.86 0.53 9.45
N GLY A 20 15.15 0.36 9.76
CA GLY A 20 15.68 0.54 11.12
C GLY A 20 15.67 -0.74 11.95
N HIS A 21 16.08 -0.62 13.21
CA HIS A 21 16.26 -1.77 14.11
C HIS A 21 15.75 -1.43 15.52
N GLY A 22 15.19 -2.43 16.19
CA GLY A 22 14.71 -2.31 17.56
C GLY A 22 13.61 -1.26 17.72
N LYS A 23 13.75 -0.37 18.69
CA LYS A 23 12.74 0.67 18.99
C LYS A 23 12.65 1.79 17.96
N ASN A 24 13.63 1.88 17.05
CA ASN A 24 13.69 2.91 16.01
C ASN A 24 13.25 2.37 14.64
N SER A 25 12.51 1.26 14.60
CA SER A 25 11.98 0.74 13.35
C SER A 25 10.75 1.54 12.92
N HIS A 26 10.67 1.92 11.65
CA HIS A 26 9.51 2.60 11.08
C HIS A 26 9.21 2.09 9.68
N PHE A 27 7.97 2.27 9.23
CA PHE A 27 7.58 1.91 7.87
C PHE A 27 7.82 3.06 6.91
N GLU A 28 8.51 2.77 5.81
CA GLU A 28 8.67 3.69 4.69
C GLU A 28 7.86 3.22 3.50
N THR A 29 7.17 4.15 2.82
CA THR A 29 6.39 3.82 1.62
C THR A 29 7.31 3.80 0.40
N ILE A 30 7.42 2.64 -0.23
CA ILE A 30 8.31 2.39 -1.36
C ILE A 30 7.55 2.15 -2.67
N GLY A 31 6.22 2.15 -2.63
CA GLY A 31 5.41 1.89 -3.80
C GLY A 31 3.91 1.89 -3.50
N VAL A 32 3.17 1.46 -4.52
CA VAL A 32 1.72 1.30 -4.48
C VAL A 32 1.34 0.01 -5.19
N ALA A 33 0.15 -0.53 -4.89
CA ALA A 33 -0.38 -1.68 -5.58
C ALA A 33 -1.85 -1.50 -5.99
N TRP A 34 -2.24 -2.23 -7.02
CA TRP A 34 -3.62 -2.35 -7.49
C TRP A 34 -4.03 -3.82 -7.41
N GLN A 35 -5.18 -4.06 -6.83
CA GLN A 35 -5.84 -5.35 -6.91
C GLN A 35 -6.40 -5.52 -8.33
N ARG A 36 -6.02 -6.63 -8.96
CA ARG A 36 -6.54 -7.03 -10.27
C ARG A 36 -7.76 -7.94 -10.08
N GLU A 37 -8.28 -8.45 -11.19
CA GLU A 37 -9.39 -9.40 -11.15
C GLU A 37 -9.00 -10.62 -10.31
N GLY A 38 -9.86 -10.99 -9.34
CA GLY A 38 -9.57 -12.04 -8.37
C GLY A 38 -8.76 -11.55 -7.17
N GLN A 39 -7.71 -12.30 -6.83
CA GLN A 39 -6.86 -12.06 -5.65
C GLN A 39 -5.43 -11.60 -6.01
N ASP A 40 -5.17 -11.34 -7.28
CA ASP A 40 -3.85 -10.93 -7.75
C ASP A 40 -3.58 -9.45 -7.46
N LEU A 41 -2.33 -9.13 -7.14
CA LEU A 41 -1.85 -7.77 -6.90
C LEU A 41 -0.79 -7.39 -7.93
N TYR A 42 -0.95 -6.21 -8.52
CA TYR A 42 0.11 -5.57 -9.28
C TYR A 42 0.78 -4.50 -8.43
N VAL A 43 2.07 -4.67 -8.18
CA VAL A 43 2.90 -3.77 -7.38
C VAL A 43 3.74 -2.88 -8.30
N LYS A 44 3.75 -1.58 -8.02
CA LYS A 44 4.64 -0.61 -8.65
C LYS A 44 5.47 0.08 -7.57
N LEU A 45 6.77 -0.20 -7.58
CA LEU A 45 7.74 0.46 -6.71
C LEU A 45 8.14 1.84 -7.26
N HIS A 46 8.48 2.75 -6.36
CA HIS A 46 9.04 4.06 -6.67
C HIS A 46 10.55 3.95 -6.82
N GLY A 47 11.07 4.36 -7.98
CA GLY A 47 12.51 4.30 -8.26
C GLY A 47 13.06 2.87 -8.34
N THR A 48 14.38 2.76 -8.19
CA THR A 48 15.07 1.46 -8.11
C THR A 48 15.16 1.06 -6.65
N GLN A 49 14.65 -0.12 -6.31
CA GLN A 49 14.66 -0.65 -4.95
C GLN A 49 15.48 -1.94 -4.92
N ILE A 50 16.43 -2.03 -3.99
CA ILE A 50 17.05 -3.32 -3.64
C ILE A 50 16.18 -3.91 -2.54
N VAL A 51 15.46 -4.99 -2.86
CA VAL A 51 14.58 -5.66 -1.91
C VAL A 51 15.34 -6.80 -1.25
N ASP A 52 15.66 -6.63 0.02
CA ASP A 52 16.21 -7.67 0.89
C ASP A 52 15.24 -7.87 2.06
N GLY A 53 14.76 -9.10 2.28
CA GLY A 53 13.75 -9.40 3.30
C GLY A 53 12.28 -9.13 2.93
N GLY A 54 12.00 -8.54 1.78
CA GLY A 54 10.64 -8.35 1.24
C GLY A 54 10.00 -6.99 1.58
N PHE A 55 8.68 -6.88 1.37
CA PHE A 55 7.89 -5.69 1.65
C PHE A 55 6.45 -6.06 2.04
N TYR A 56 5.75 -5.10 2.62
CA TYR A 56 4.38 -5.22 3.10
C TYR A 56 3.42 -4.46 2.20
N ILE A 57 2.19 -4.96 2.08
CA ILE A 57 1.12 -4.34 1.29
C ILE A 57 -0.06 -4.01 2.22
N PHE A 58 -0.42 -2.74 2.31
CA PHE A 58 -1.48 -2.23 3.19
C PHE A 58 -2.63 -1.66 2.36
N PRO A 59 -3.90 -1.99 2.61
CA PRO A 59 -5.03 -1.36 1.93
C PRO A 59 -5.03 0.15 2.13
N ASN A 60 -5.38 0.90 1.07
CA ASN A 60 -5.53 2.36 1.13
C ASN A 60 -6.76 2.78 1.94
N ASN A 61 -7.62 1.83 2.26
CA ASN A 61 -8.80 1.97 3.10
C ASN A 61 -8.38 1.93 4.57
N ALA A 62 -7.35 2.68 4.94
CA ALA A 62 -7.30 3.21 6.29
C ALA A 62 -8.40 4.28 6.32
N SER A 63 -9.63 3.88 6.65
CA SER A 63 -10.46 4.77 7.43
C SER A 63 -9.55 5.28 8.54
N ALA A 64 -9.29 6.58 8.55
CA ALA A 64 -8.76 7.22 9.74
C ALA A 64 -9.74 6.85 10.87
N THR A 65 -9.44 5.79 11.61
CA THR A 65 -9.95 5.69 12.96
C THR A 65 -9.26 6.83 13.65
N ASP A 66 -10.02 7.90 13.88
CA ASP A 66 -9.71 8.95 14.81
C ASP A 66 -9.22 8.32 16.12
N GLU A 67 -7.91 8.18 16.27
CA GLU A 67 -7.26 8.08 17.57
C GLU A 67 -7.00 9.50 18.08
N SER A 68 -8.05 10.32 18.05
CA SER A 68 -8.21 11.44 18.96
C SER A 68 -8.70 10.82 20.27
N GLY A 69 -7.77 10.56 21.19
CA GLY A 69 -8.11 10.14 22.55
C GLY A 69 -9.15 11.10 23.15
N GLN A 70 -10.24 10.52 23.65
CA GLN A 70 -11.20 11.18 24.52
C GLN A 70 -10.86 10.86 25.98
#